data_AF-A0A661SGI9-F1
#
_entry.id   AF-A0A661SGI9-F1
#
_cell.length_a   1.000
_cell.length_b   1.000
_cell.length_c   1.000
_cell.angle_alpha   90.00
_cell.angle_beta   90.00
_cell.angle_gamma   90.00
#
_symmetry.space_group_name_H-M   'P 1'
#
loop_
_entity.id
_entity.type
_entity.pdbx_description
1 polymer ?
#
loop_
_entity_poly.entity_id
_entity_poly.type
_entity_poly.pdbx_seq_one_letter_code
_entity_poly.pdbx_strand_id
1 'polypeptide(L)'
;ISKVAGVKLHDYGCSLKAYKKDVIKGVKLYGEMHRFIPVFTSWRGAKVTEIVVSHHVRHSGDSHYGISRVGRVILDLIFIKFWDKYLQRPIHFFGGFGLTNFLFAFIAFLTMIYYKFWGGKSFIETPLPTLTVLFILMGGMAVLMGMLAEIVMRTYYESQQKKPYLIRKIEN
;
A
#
# COMPACT_ATOMS: atom_id res chain seq x y z
N ILE A 1 -8.58 -2.95 9.58
CA ILE A 1 -8.98 -3.13 8.16
C ILE A 1 -10.01 -2.09 7.74
N SER A 2 -11.15 -2.00 8.41
CA SER A 2 -12.23 -1.05 8.06
C SER A 2 -11.83 0.42 7.90
N LYS A 3 -11.07 1.00 8.84
CA LYS A 3 -10.60 2.39 8.71
C LYS A 3 -9.68 2.65 7.52
N VAL A 4 -8.97 1.62 7.03
CA VAL A 4 -8.00 1.74 5.94
C VAL A 4 -8.65 1.45 4.58
N ALA A 5 -9.63 0.55 4.55
CA ALA A 5 -10.32 0.12 3.34
C ALA A 5 -11.59 0.95 3.02
N GLY A 6 -12.02 1.85 3.91
CA GLY A 6 -13.22 2.67 3.73
C GLY A 6 -14.56 1.93 3.85
N VAL A 7 -14.56 0.59 3.79
CA VAL A 7 -15.73 -0.25 4.05
C VAL A 7 -15.82 -0.54 5.54
N LYS A 8 -16.98 -0.41 6.18
CA LYS A 8 -17.19 -0.89 7.56
C LYS A 8 -17.70 -2.33 7.51
N LEU A 9 -16.79 -3.29 7.75
CA LEU A 9 -17.10 -4.69 7.95
C LEU A 9 -16.53 -5.14 9.30
N HIS A 10 -17.29 -5.93 10.03
CA HIS A 10 -16.86 -6.61 11.24
C HIS A 10 -15.97 -7.80 10.88
N ASP A 11 -16.27 -8.51 9.78
CA ASP A 11 -15.53 -9.69 9.36
C ASP A 11 -15.13 -9.67 7.88
N TYR A 12 -13.85 -9.44 7.63
CA TYR A 12 -13.26 -9.55 6.30
C TYR A 12 -12.83 -10.98 5.94
N GLY A 13 -12.65 -11.82 6.95
CA GLY A 13 -12.10 -13.17 6.88
C GLY A 13 -13.14 -14.26 6.65
N CYS A 14 -14.43 -13.98 6.84
CA CYS A 14 -15.50 -14.92 6.49
C CYS A 14 -15.41 -15.30 5.00
N SER A 15 -15.35 -16.59 4.70
CA SER A 15 -15.28 -17.10 3.33
C SER A 15 -16.63 -17.11 2.62
N LEU A 16 -17.74 -17.04 3.36
CA LEU A 16 -19.09 -17.02 2.80
C LEU A 16 -19.43 -15.61 2.31
N LYS A 17 -19.31 -15.40 0.99
CA LYS A 17 -19.56 -14.10 0.36
C LYS A 17 -20.39 -14.30 -0.91
N ALA A 18 -21.43 -13.48 -1.09
CA ALA A 18 -22.28 -13.48 -2.28
C ALA A 18 -22.09 -12.18 -3.07
N TYR A 19 -21.94 -12.28 -4.39
CA TYR A 19 -21.71 -11.13 -5.27
C TYR A 19 -22.65 -11.17 -6.46
N LYS A 20 -23.11 -9.99 -6.90
CA LYS A 20 -23.77 -9.85 -8.21
C LYS A 20 -22.75 -10.07 -9.32
N LYS A 21 -23.17 -10.78 -10.38
CA LYS A 21 -22.33 -11.09 -11.55
C LYS A 21 -21.65 -9.84 -12.12
N ASP A 22 -22.39 -8.74 -12.23
CA ASP A 22 -21.89 -7.49 -12.83
C ASP A 22 -20.77 -6.83 -12.01
N VAL A 23 -20.75 -7.07 -10.70
CA VAL A 23 -19.78 -6.49 -9.77
C VAL A 23 -18.45 -7.27 -9.82
N ILE A 24 -18.53 -8.59 -9.91
CA ILE A 24 -17.35 -9.47 -9.93
C ILE A 24 -16.73 -9.60 -11.33
N LYS A 25 -17.50 -9.30 -12.38
CA LYS A 25 -17.02 -9.37 -13.78
C LYS A 25 -15.79 -8.47 -13.94
N GLY A 26 -14.68 -9.08 -14.40
CA GLY A 26 -13.40 -8.38 -14.60
C GLY A 26 -12.62 -8.05 -13.32
N VAL A 27 -12.99 -8.59 -12.14
CA VAL A 27 -12.08 -8.62 -10.99
C VAL A 27 -11.07 -9.74 -11.24
N LYS A 28 -9.79 -9.40 -11.42
CA LYS A 28 -8.70 -10.38 -11.44
C LYS A 28 -8.13 -10.47 -10.04
N LEU A 29 -8.24 -11.64 -9.41
CA LEU A 29 -7.71 -11.90 -8.08
C LEU A 29 -6.33 -12.55 -8.21
N TYR A 30 -5.34 -12.00 -7.51
CA TYR A 30 -3.99 -12.55 -7.44
C TYR A 30 -3.66 -12.93 -5.99
N GLY A 31 -3.17 -14.16 -5.76
CA GLY A 31 -2.74 -14.63 -4.43
C GLY A 31 -3.84 -14.57 -3.35
N GLU A 32 -3.52 -14.00 -2.18
CA GLU A 32 -4.45 -13.88 -1.03
C GLU A 32 -5.45 -12.70 -1.17
N MET A 33 -5.60 -12.12 -2.37
CA MET A 33 -6.49 -10.98 -2.63
C MET A 33 -7.99 -11.25 -2.47
N HIS A 34 -8.40 -12.52 -2.39
CA HIS A 34 -9.80 -12.92 -2.19
C HIS A 34 -10.42 -12.31 -0.92
N ARG A 35 -9.59 -12.02 0.10
CA ARG A 35 -10.01 -11.34 1.33
C ARG A 35 -10.49 -9.90 1.08
N PHE A 36 -9.99 -9.27 0.02
CA PHE A 36 -10.19 -7.86 -0.28
C PHE A 36 -11.20 -7.61 -1.40
N ILE A 37 -11.86 -8.66 -1.91
CA ILE A 37 -12.97 -8.50 -2.87
C ILE A 37 -13.98 -7.45 -2.38
N PRO A 38 -14.46 -7.44 -1.11
CA PRO A 38 -15.41 -6.43 -0.66
C PRO A 38 -14.90 -4.98 -0.77
N VAL A 39 -13.58 -4.79 -0.65
CA VAL A 39 -12.95 -3.48 -0.78
C VAL A 39 -12.92 -3.07 -2.26
N PHE A 40 -12.47 -3.96 -3.14
CA PHE A 40 -12.46 -3.73 -4.58
C PHE A 40 -13.87 -3.47 -5.14
N THR A 41 -14.88 -4.20 -4.67
CA THR A 41 -16.26 -4.01 -5.13
C THR A 41 -16.83 -2.68 -4.62
N SER A 42 -16.48 -2.26 -3.40
CA SER A 42 -16.84 -0.94 -2.89
C SER A 42 -16.22 0.18 -3.71
N TRP A 43 -14.96 0.07 -4.14
CA TRP A 43 -14.33 1.05 -5.03
C TRP A 43 -15.01 1.15 -6.40
N ARG A 44 -15.65 0.06 -6.86
CA ARG A 44 -16.49 0.05 -8.07
C ARG A 44 -17.92 0.58 -7.82
N GLY A 45 -18.21 1.10 -6.63
CA GLY A 45 -19.52 1.65 -6.28
C GLY A 45 -20.57 0.60 -5.89
N ALA A 46 -20.17 -0.64 -5.60
CA ALA A 46 -21.09 -1.63 -5.07
C ALA A 46 -21.43 -1.33 -3.60
N LYS A 47 -22.71 -1.51 -3.23
CA LYS A 47 -23.12 -1.49 -1.82
C LYS A 47 -22.75 -2.84 -1.21
N VAL A 48 -21.97 -2.82 -0.13
CA VAL A 48 -21.57 -4.00 0.63
C VAL A 48 -22.32 -3.99 1.96
N THR A 49 -22.89 -5.14 2.34
CA THR A 49 -23.58 -5.33 3.62
C THR A 49 -23.13 -6.64 4.24
N GLU A 50 -23.24 -6.74 5.56
CA GLU A 50 -23.04 -7.97 6.32
C GLU A 50 -24.40 -8.57 6.70
N ILE A 51 -24.47 -9.90 6.71
CA ILE A 51 -25.62 -10.65 7.21
C ILE A 51 -25.05 -11.62 8.24
N VAL A 52 -25.63 -11.65 9.43
CA VAL A 52 -25.22 -12.56 10.50
C VAL A 52 -25.49 -14.00 10.06
N VAL A 53 -24.48 -14.85 10.14
CA VAL A 53 -24.57 -16.27 9.80
C VAL A 53 -24.04 -17.12 10.95
N SER A 54 -24.74 -18.22 11.24
CA SER A 54 -24.35 -19.16 12.30
C SER A 54 -23.24 -20.08 11.82
N HIS A 55 -22.04 -19.91 12.36
CA HIS A 55 -20.92 -20.82 12.10
C HIS A 55 -21.02 -22.06 12.98
N HIS A 56 -20.89 -23.23 12.36
CA HIS A 56 -20.92 -24.53 13.05
C HIS A 56 -19.49 -24.97 13.37
N VAL A 57 -19.33 -25.72 14.46
CA VAL A 57 -18.02 -26.22 14.89
C VAL A 57 -17.47 -27.19 13.83
N ARG A 58 -16.18 -27.06 13.51
CA ARG A 58 -15.51 -27.94 12.57
C ARG A 58 -15.32 -29.32 13.21
N HIS A 59 -15.83 -30.37 12.57
CA HIS A 59 -15.71 -31.75 13.08
C HIS A 59 -14.37 -32.43 12.72
N SER A 60 -13.62 -31.93 11.74
CA SER A 60 -12.35 -32.54 11.30
C SER A 60 -11.38 -31.56 10.61
N GLY A 61 -10.07 -31.84 10.77
CA GLY A 61 -8.95 -31.10 10.17
C GLY A 61 -8.38 -29.97 11.04
N ASP A 62 -7.16 -29.54 10.74
CA ASP A 62 -6.46 -28.50 11.50
C ASP A 62 -6.78 -27.09 11.01
N SER A 63 -6.68 -26.11 11.92
CA SER A 63 -6.81 -24.70 11.56
C SER A 63 -5.53 -24.17 10.91
N HIS A 64 -5.60 -23.72 9.65
CA HIS A 64 -4.51 -23.00 8.99
C HIS A 64 -4.35 -21.53 9.47
N TYR A 65 -4.90 -21.17 10.62
CA TYR A 65 -4.76 -19.85 11.22
C TYR A 65 -3.49 -19.82 12.10
N GLY A 66 -2.36 -19.48 11.49
CA GLY A 66 -1.09 -19.27 12.19
C GLY A 66 -0.77 -17.79 12.46
N ILE A 67 0.08 -17.53 13.45
CA ILE A 67 0.60 -16.19 13.80
C ILE A 67 1.34 -15.54 12.60
N SER A 68 1.97 -16.35 11.74
CA SER A 68 2.59 -15.91 10.47
C SER A 68 1.61 -15.24 9.50
N ARG A 69 0.29 -15.37 9.73
CA ARG A 69 -0.75 -14.73 8.92
C ARG A 69 -0.93 -13.25 9.27
N VAL A 70 -0.65 -12.85 10.51
CA VAL A 70 -0.83 -11.45 10.96
C VAL A 70 0.09 -10.52 10.20
N GLY A 71 1.38 -10.87 10.06
CA GLY A 71 2.35 -10.09 9.28
C GLY A 71 1.96 -9.96 7.81
N ARG A 72 1.54 -11.06 7.18
CA ARG A 72 1.03 -11.06 5.79
C ARG A 72 -0.19 -10.15 5.63
N VAL A 73 -1.13 -10.19 6.56
CA VAL A 73 -2.32 -9.31 6.53
C VAL A 73 -1.92 -7.84 6.65
N ILE A 74 -0.93 -7.48 7.48
CA ILE A 74 -0.45 -6.09 7.58
C ILE A 74 0.17 -5.63 6.26
N LEU A 75 1.04 -6.44 5.66
CA LEU A 75 1.66 -6.14 4.37
C LEU A 75 0.60 -5.98 3.26
N ASP A 76 -0.39 -6.85 3.23
CA ASP A 76 -1.51 -6.76 2.28
C ASP A 76 -2.32 -5.47 2.47
N LEU A 77 -2.54 -5.03 3.72
CA LEU A 77 -3.25 -3.76 4.00
C LEU A 77 -2.45 -2.55 3.54
N ILE A 78 -1.13 -2.54 3.75
CA ILE A 78 -0.24 -1.50 3.25
C ILE A 78 -0.32 -1.47 1.72
N PHE A 79 -0.25 -2.64 1.09
CA PHE A 79 -0.35 -2.79 -0.35
C PHE A 79 -1.68 -2.26 -0.90
N ILE A 80 -2.81 -2.58 -0.27
CA ILE A 80 -4.14 -2.12 -0.71
C ILE A 80 -4.29 -0.62 -0.55
N LYS A 81 -3.82 -0.06 0.57
CA LYS A 81 -3.85 1.39 0.79
C LYS A 81 -2.99 2.12 -0.24
N PHE A 82 -1.84 1.52 -0.58
CA PHE A 82 -0.98 2.01 -1.64
C PHE A 82 -1.69 1.94 -3.00
N TRP A 83 -2.33 0.81 -3.29
CA TRP A 83 -3.07 0.56 -4.54
C TRP A 83 -4.28 1.49 -4.70
N ASP A 84 -4.99 1.82 -3.63
CA ASP A 84 -6.12 2.74 -3.67
C ASP A 84 -5.67 4.17 -3.99
N LYS A 85 -4.65 4.64 -3.27
CA LYS A 85 -4.31 6.06 -3.22
C LYS A 85 -3.20 6.47 -4.20
N TYR A 86 -2.27 5.58 -4.50
CA TYR A 86 -1.02 5.92 -5.20
C TYR A 86 -0.81 5.17 -6.51
N LEU A 87 -1.68 4.22 -6.87
CA LEU A 87 -1.55 3.46 -8.12
C LEU A 87 -1.60 4.33 -9.38
N GLN A 88 -2.34 5.43 -9.33
CA GLN A 88 -2.43 6.38 -10.44
C GLN A 88 -1.24 7.35 -10.50
N ARG A 89 -0.51 7.53 -9.38
CA ARG A 89 0.63 8.47 -9.28
C ARG A 89 1.66 7.98 -8.25
N PRO A 90 2.36 6.87 -8.50
CA PRO A 90 3.29 6.26 -7.53
C PRO A 90 4.44 7.19 -7.15
N ILE A 91 4.79 8.15 -8.01
CA ILE A 91 5.84 9.14 -7.73
C ILE A 91 5.56 10.00 -6.49
N HIS A 92 4.30 10.26 -6.13
CA HIS A 92 4.00 11.03 -4.91
C HIS A 92 4.33 10.27 -3.64
N PHE A 93 4.21 8.94 -3.64
CA PHE A 93 4.54 8.12 -2.48
C PHE A 93 6.06 8.02 -2.30
N PHE A 94 6.74 7.52 -3.34
CA PHE A 94 8.18 7.30 -3.30
C PHE A 94 8.98 8.59 -3.33
N GLY A 95 8.53 9.60 -4.09
CA GLY A 95 9.13 10.93 -4.11
C GLY A 95 8.91 11.67 -2.78
N GLY A 96 7.75 11.53 -2.14
CA GLY A 96 7.52 12.04 -0.80
C GLY A 96 8.47 11.42 0.24
N PHE A 97 8.62 10.09 0.20
CA PHE A 97 9.59 9.38 1.04
C PHE A 97 11.05 9.81 0.74
N GLY A 98 11.39 9.97 -0.54
CA GLY A 98 12.69 10.47 -0.96
C GLY A 98 13.00 11.86 -0.40
N LEU A 99 12.04 12.78 -0.50
CA LEU A 99 12.17 14.15 0.01
C LEU A 99 12.35 14.17 1.53
N THR A 100 11.62 13.33 2.28
CA THR A 100 11.80 13.22 3.73
C THR A 100 13.20 12.72 4.10
N ASN A 101 13.76 11.77 3.34
CA ASN A 101 15.12 11.31 3.57
C ASN A 101 16.15 12.41 3.24
N PHE A 102 15.96 13.18 2.16
CA PHE A 102 16.82 14.33 1.89
C PHE A 102 16.75 15.39 2.98
N LEU A 103 15.57 15.61 3.58
CA LEU A 103 15.43 16.50 4.73
C LEU A 103 16.22 15.99 5.94
N PHE A 104 16.15 14.70 6.25
CA PHE A 104 16.96 14.10 7.33
C PHE A 104 18.46 14.16 7.04
N ALA A 105 18.88 13.92 5.79
CA ALA A 105 20.26 14.09 5.37
C ALA A 105 20.73 15.53 5.59
N PHE A 106 19.89 16.52 5.23
CA PHE A 106 20.20 17.93 5.42
C PHE A 106 20.33 18.31 6.90
N ILE A 107 19.43 17.82 7.76
CA ILE A 107 19.52 18.03 9.21
C ILE A 107 20.79 17.38 9.79
N ALA A 108 21.09 16.15 9.39
CA ALA A 108 22.31 15.44 9.82
C ALA A 108 23.58 16.19 9.36
N PHE A 109 23.58 16.72 8.15
CA PHE A 109 24.66 17.51 7.59
C PHE A 109 24.87 18.84 8.35
N LEU A 110 23.80 19.58 8.64
CA LEU A 110 23.89 20.82 9.44
C LEU A 110 24.38 20.52 10.86
N THR A 111 23.88 19.46 11.48
CA THR A 111 24.30 19.03 12.82
C THR A 111 25.79 18.65 12.83
N MET A 112 26.25 17.97 11.79
CA MET A 112 27.66 17.62 11.61
C MET A 112 28.55 18.87 11.49
N ILE A 113 28.13 19.88 10.72
CA ILE A 113 28.84 21.16 10.61
C ILE A 113 28.88 21.87 11.96
N TYR A 114 27.76 21.91 12.69
CA TYR A 114 27.68 22.54 14.01
C TYR A 114 28.68 21.92 15.00
N TYR A 115 28.75 20.58 15.07
CA TYR A 115 29.71 19.89 15.93
C TYR A 115 31.17 20.11 15.54
N LYS A 116 31.45 20.34 14.25
CA LYS A 116 32.80 20.66 13.80
C LYS A 116 33.24 22.05 14.25
N PHE A 117 32.37 23.06 14.11
CA PHE A 117 32.75 24.45 14.40
C PHE A 117 32.64 24.84 15.87
N TRP A 118 31.60 24.37 16.58
CA TRP A 118 31.39 24.70 18.00
C TRP A 118 31.77 23.58 18.96
N GLY A 119 31.72 22.32 18.51
CA GLY A 119 32.01 21.17 19.36
C GLY A 119 33.46 20.70 19.34
N GLY A 120 34.28 21.21 18.41
CA GLY A 120 35.69 20.80 18.25
C GLY A 120 35.89 19.32 17.89
N LYS A 121 34.83 18.58 17.55
CA LYS A 121 34.88 17.16 17.22
C LYS A 121 35.22 16.96 15.75
N SER A 122 36.05 15.95 15.47
CA SER A 122 36.36 15.58 14.10
C SER A 122 35.18 14.84 13.47
N PHE A 123 35.06 14.90 12.15
CA PHE A 123 33.98 14.23 11.41
C PHE A 123 33.96 12.71 11.67
N ILE A 124 35.13 12.10 11.88
CA ILE A 124 35.30 10.65 12.08
C ILE A 124 34.72 10.20 13.42
N GLU A 125 34.71 11.08 14.42
CA GLU A 125 34.27 10.75 15.79
C GLU A 125 32.75 10.71 15.93
N THR A 126 32.02 11.23 14.92
CA THR A 126 30.56 11.26 14.91
C THR A 126 30.01 10.34 13.83
N PRO A 127 28.91 9.61 14.07
CA PRO A 127 28.26 8.81 13.02
C PRO A 127 27.44 9.67 12.03
N LEU A 128 27.49 11.00 12.13
CA LEU A 128 26.69 11.92 11.32
C LEU A 128 27.06 11.93 9.83
N PRO A 129 28.34 11.84 9.40
CA PRO A 129 28.68 11.77 7.98
C PRO A 129 28.13 10.50 7.32
N THR A 130 28.23 9.35 8.00
CA THR A 130 27.74 8.07 7.47
C THR A 130 26.22 8.06 7.37
N LEU A 131 25.51 8.58 8.38
CA LEU A 131 24.05 8.78 8.32
C LEU A 131 23.63 9.71 7.17
N THR A 132 24.37 10.80 6.94
CA THR A 132 24.09 11.74 5.85
C THR A 132 24.16 11.04 4.50
N VAL A 133 25.22 10.27 4.24
CA VAL A 133 25.38 9.51 3.00
C VAL A 133 24.28 8.46 2.85
N LEU A 134 23.95 7.72 3.93
CA LEU A 134 22.87 6.72 3.91
C LEU A 134 21.52 7.34 3.54
N PHE A 135 21.15 8.45 4.16
CA PHE A 135 19.88 9.13 3.86
C PHE A 135 19.84 9.69 2.44
N ILE A 136 20.95 10.23 1.91
CA ILE A 136 21.05 10.67 0.51
C ILE A 136 20.85 9.50 -0.44
N LEU A 137 21.54 8.38 -0.22
CA LEU A 137 21.44 7.19 -1.07
C LEU A 137 20.02 6.60 -1.03
N MET A 138 19.44 6.44 0.15
CA MET A 138 18.07 5.96 0.30
C MET A 138 17.05 6.91 -0.34
N GLY A 139 17.24 8.22 -0.19
CA GLY A 139 16.41 9.24 -0.82
C GLY A 139 16.45 9.17 -2.35
N GLY A 140 17.66 9.09 -2.92
CA GLY A 140 17.87 8.94 -4.36
C GLY A 140 17.26 7.66 -4.91
N MET A 141 17.50 6.51 -4.26
CA MET A 141 16.91 5.23 -4.64
C MET A 141 15.38 5.27 -4.61
N ALA A 142 14.78 5.91 -3.60
CA ALA A 142 13.33 6.07 -3.53
C ALA A 142 12.78 6.88 -4.70
N VAL A 143 13.40 8.01 -5.04
CA VAL A 143 12.97 8.82 -6.19
C VAL A 143 13.04 8.03 -7.51
N LEU A 144 14.15 7.31 -7.74
CA LEU A 144 14.32 6.46 -8.92
C LEU A 144 13.26 5.36 -8.98
N MET A 145 12.97 4.70 -7.85
CA MET A 145 11.91 3.70 -7.76
C MET A 145 10.54 4.31 -8.08
N GLY A 146 10.28 5.53 -7.63
CA GLY A 146 9.06 6.27 -7.97
C GLY A 146 8.91 6.53 -9.46
N MET A 147 9.99 6.91 -10.15
CA MET A 147 9.99 7.12 -11.60
C MET A 147 9.78 5.81 -12.36
N LEU A 148 10.45 4.73 -11.96
CA LEU A 148 10.25 3.41 -12.56
C LEU A 148 8.81 2.93 -12.39
N ALA A 149 8.24 3.09 -11.19
CA ALA A 149 6.87 2.74 -10.91
C ALA A 149 5.89 3.55 -11.78
N GLU A 150 6.13 4.85 -11.97
CA GLU A 150 5.30 5.70 -12.84
C GLU A 150 5.30 5.21 -14.28
N ILE A 151 6.46 4.84 -14.83
CA ILE A 151 6.59 4.29 -16.18
C ILE A 151 5.84 2.96 -16.30
N VAL A 152 6.07 2.03 -15.37
CA VAL A 152 5.42 0.71 -15.36
C VAL A 152 3.90 0.86 -15.28
N MET A 153 3.39 1.75 -14.43
CA MET A 153 1.95 1.98 -14.31
C MET A 153 1.36 2.58 -15.59
N ARG A 154 2.04 3.54 -16.24
CA ARG A 154 1.60 4.09 -17.52
C ARG A 154 1.52 3.02 -18.59
N THR A 155 2.57 2.21 -18.74
CA THR A 155 2.58 1.07 -19.67
C THR A 155 1.48 0.06 -19.35
N TYR A 156 1.23 -0.22 -18.07
CA TYR A 156 0.16 -1.13 -17.63
C TYR A 156 -1.24 -0.63 -18.04
N TYR A 157 -1.52 0.66 -17.87
CA TYR A 157 -2.81 1.25 -18.24
C TYR A 157 -2.98 1.38 -19.75
N GLU A 158 -1.92 1.78 -20.46
CA GLU A 158 -1.91 1.94 -21.92
C GLU A 158 -2.07 0.59 -22.64
N SER A 159 -1.36 -0.45 -22.16
CA SER A 159 -1.42 -1.81 -22.72
C SER A 159 -2.79 -2.48 -22.58
N GLN A 160 -3.54 -2.19 -21.50
CA GLN A 160 -4.83 -2.86 -21.27
C GLN A 160 -6.03 -2.18 -21.93
N GLN A 161 -5.87 -1.01 -22.57
CA GLN A 161 -6.98 -0.19 -23.09
C GLN A 161 -8.17 -0.05 -22.11
N LYS A 162 -7.90 -0.12 -20.80
CA LYS A 162 -8.94 -0.01 -19.78
C LYS A 162 -9.11 1.44 -19.39
N LYS A 163 -10.31 1.95 -19.61
CA LYS A 163 -10.71 3.26 -19.10
C LYS A 163 -10.65 3.23 -17.56
N PRO A 164 -10.18 4.30 -16.90
CA PRO A 164 -10.07 4.37 -15.44
C PRO A 164 -11.45 4.44 -14.75
N TYR A 165 -12.55 4.50 -15.51
CA TYR A 165 -13.91 4.57 -15.01
C TYR A 165 -14.78 3.43 -15.56
N LEU A 166 -15.79 3.05 -14.79
CA LEU A 166 -16.82 2.10 -15.19
C LEU A 166 -18.15 2.85 -15.33
N ILE A 167 -18.78 2.80 -16.50
CA ILE A 167 -20.11 3.37 -16.71
C ILE A 167 -21.14 2.33 -16.26
N ARG A 168 -21.98 2.69 -15.29
CA ARG A 168 -23.02 1.80 -14.76
C ARG A 168 -24.29 1.78 -15.62
N LYS A 169 -24.70 2.93 -16.14
CA LYS A 169 -25.87 3.10 -16.99
C LYS A 169 -25.69 4.38 -17.81
N ILE A 170 -26.06 4.35 -19.08
CA ILE A 170 -26.24 5.53 -19.92
C ILE A 170 -27.75 5.75 -19.98
N GLU A 171 -28.22 6.91 -19.54
CA GLU A 171 -29.60 7.34 -19.73
C GLU A 171 -29.59 8.39 -20.84
N ASN A 172 -30.35 8.11 -21.91
CA ASN A 172 -30.63 9.05 -23.00
C ASN A 172 -31.81 9.93 -22.63
#